data_AF-A0A979FTP9-F1
#
_entry.id   AF-A0A979FTP9-F1
#
_cell.length_a   1.000
_cell.length_b   1.000
_cell.length_c   1.000
_cell.angle_alpha   90.00
_cell.angle_beta   90.00
_cell.angle_gamma   90.00
#
_symmetry.space_group_name_H-M   'P 1'
#
loop_
_entity.id
_entity.type
_entity.pdbx_description
1 polymer ?
#
loop_
_entity_poly.entity_id
_entity_poly.type
_entity_poly.pdbx_seq_one_letter_code
_entity_poly.pdbx_strand_id
1 'polypeptide(L)'
;MEDTFVSFEDSQDPSGCIWGPDRYMEFSRDPERTPMQWDNSTLAGFTDGPSSWLPVNENYVTLNVAQQEAADQSCIKNYKQLTTLRKAEVFFSGELAFPVITNEIFSYV
;
A
#
# COMPACT_ATOMS: atom_id res chain seq x y z
N MET A 1 -2.18 -2.29 3.95
CA MET A 1 -1.75 -3.48 3.19
C MET A 1 -0.55 -3.99 3.93
N GLU A 2 -0.54 -5.29 4.22
CA GLU A 2 0.59 -5.94 4.86
C GLU A 2 1.56 -6.40 3.77
N ASP A 3 2.83 -6.54 4.11
CA ASP A 3 3.84 -6.99 3.17
C ASP A 3 3.53 -8.43 2.72
N THR A 4 3.59 -8.66 1.41
CA THR A 4 3.34 -9.98 0.84
C THR A 4 4.66 -10.72 0.70
N PHE A 5 4.75 -11.92 1.28
CA PHE A 5 5.87 -12.81 0.99
C PHE A 5 5.82 -13.28 -0.47
N VAL A 6 6.91 -13.06 -1.22
CA VAL A 6 7.11 -13.54 -2.59
C VAL A 6 8.26 -14.54 -2.54
N SER A 7 8.03 -15.78 -2.99
CA SER A 7 9.07 -16.82 -3.03
C SER A 7 10.18 -16.47 -4.03
N PHE A 8 11.33 -17.16 -3.95
CA PHE A 8 12.40 -16.95 -4.94
C PHE A 8 11.95 -17.38 -6.34
N GLU A 9 11.18 -18.46 -6.43
CA GLU A 9 10.63 -19.00 -7.67
C GLU A 9 9.63 -18.05 -8.32
N ASP A 10 8.87 -17.31 -7.52
CA ASP A 10 7.90 -16.33 -8.02
C ASP A 10 8.53 -14.95 -8.26
N SER A 11 9.75 -14.69 -7.76
CA SER A 11 10.40 -13.39 -7.87
C SER A 11 10.66 -13.01 -9.33
N GLN A 12 10.25 -11.80 -9.69
CA GLN A 12 10.39 -11.24 -11.03
C GLN A 12 11.41 -10.09 -11.06
N ASP A 13 11.79 -9.52 -9.91
CA ASP A 13 12.74 -8.41 -9.85
C ASP A 13 14.16 -8.87 -10.17
N PRO A 14 14.78 -8.40 -11.27
CA PRO A 14 16.16 -8.72 -11.58
C PRO A 14 17.13 -8.37 -10.45
N SER A 15 16.83 -7.30 -9.69
CA SER A 15 17.64 -6.89 -8.53
C SER A 15 17.65 -7.94 -7.43
N GLY A 16 16.55 -8.64 -7.17
CA GLY A 16 16.50 -9.75 -6.23
C GLY A 16 17.15 -11.01 -6.79
N CYS A 17 16.80 -11.36 -8.03
CA CYS A 17 17.21 -12.63 -8.65
C CYS A 17 18.73 -12.79 -8.77
N ILE A 18 19.49 -11.71 -8.99
CA ILE A 18 20.96 -11.76 -9.08
C ILE A 18 21.65 -12.21 -7.79
N TRP A 19 20.99 -12.07 -6.63
CA TRP A 19 21.56 -12.44 -5.33
C TRP A 19 21.26 -13.88 -4.90
N GLY A 20 20.47 -14.60 -5.71
CA GLY A 20 20.12 -16.00 -5.44
C GLY A 20 19.11 -16.19 -4.29
N PRO A 21 18.69 -17.43 -4.04
CA PRO A 21 17.59 -17.75 -3.12
C PRO A 21 17.86 -17.36 -1.66
N ASP A 22 19.11 -17.28 -1.25
CA ASP A 22 19.47 -16.97 0.15
C ASP A 22 19.29 -15.48 0.50
N ARG A 23 19.36 -14.59 -0.49
CA ARG A 23 19.45 -13.14 -0.26
C ARG A 23 18.53 -12.29 -1.13
N TYR A 24 17.75 -12.89 -2.05
CA TYR A 24 16.89 -12.13 -2.96
C TYR A 24 15.94 -11.17 -2.23
N MET A 25 15.40 -11.55 -1.07
CA MET A 25 14.48 -10.70 -0.29
C MET A 25 15.10 -9.39 0.18
N GLU A 26 16.42 -9.33 0.41
CA GLU A 26 17.11 -8.09 0.82
C GLU A 26 17.12 -7.05 -0.31
N PHE A 27 16.98 -7.49 -1.56
CA PHE A 27 17.19 -6.66 -2.76
C PHE A 27 16.02 -6.66 -3.74
N SER A 28 15.03 -7.51 -3.51
CA SER A 28 13.81 -7.60 -4.32
C SER A 28 12.82 -6.53 -3.90
N ARG A 29 12.17 -5.93 -4.89
CA ARG A 29 11.07 -4.97 -4.72
C ARG A 29 9.71 -5.61 -4.98
N ASP A 30 9.67 -6.92 -5.23
CA ASP A 30 8.44 -7.64 -5.59
C ASP A 30 7.34 -7.60 -4.52
N PRO A 31 7.64 -7.68 -3.19
CA PRO A 31 6.61 -7.54 -2.16
C PRO A 31 5.73 -6.29 -2.35
N GLU A 32 6.35 -5.18 -2.77
CA GLU A 32 5.70 -3.86 -2.91
C GLU A 32 5.00 -3.68 -4.25
N ARG A 33 5.06 -4.69 -5.10
CA ARG A 33 4.47 -4.73 -6.44
C ARG A 33 3.41 -5.82 -6.57
N THR A 34 3.06 -6.48 -5.46
CA THR A 34 1.99 -7.47 -5.46
C THR A 34 0.68 -6.84 -5.93
N PRO A 35 -0.20 -7.62 -6.60
CA PRO A 35 -1.37 -7.06 -7.24
C PRO A 35 -2.32 -6.34 -6.27
N MET A 36 -2.99 -5.30 -6.78
CA MET A 36 -3.93 -4.50 -6.01
C MET A 36 -5.12 -5.34 -5.54
N GLN A 37 -5.56 -5.11 -4.30
CA GLN A 37 -6.68 -5.81 -3.68
C GLN A 37 -7.98 -5.02 -3.86
N TRP A 38 -8.69 -5.24 -4.97
CA TRP A 38 -9.94 -4.51 -5.28
C TRP A 38 -11.12 -4.98 -4.44
N ASP A 39 -11.31 -6.30 -4.35
CA ASP A 39 -12.40 -6.91 -3.60
C ASP A 39 -11.97 -8.27 -2.99
N ASN A 40 -12.94 -9.04 -2.49
CA ASN A 40 -12.72 -10.36 -1.89
C ASN A 40 -12.94 -11.53 -2.86
N SER A 41 -13.10 -11.27 -4.17
CA SER A 41 -13.20 -12.31 -5.19
C SER A 41 -11.83 -12.93 -5.48
N THR A 42 -11.80 -14.00 -6.28
CA THR A 42 -10.55 -14.68 -6.67
C THR A 42 -9.49 -13.69 -7.13
N LEU A 43 -8.25 -13.84 -6.63
CA LEU A 43 -7.13 -12.93 -6.92
C LEU A 43 -7.45 -11.45 -6.63
N ALA A 44 -8.28 -11.21 -5.61
CA ALA A 44 -8.72 -9.89 -5.15
C ALA A 44 -9.39 -8.99 -6.20
N GLY A 45 -10.00 -9.59 -7.22
CA GLY A 45 -10.58 -8.86 -8.35
C GLY A 45 -9.53 -8.19 -9.25
N PHE A 46 -8.25 -8.55 -9.13
CA PHE A 46 -7.18 -7.99 -9.96
C PHE A 46 -7.22 -8.51 -11.40
N THR A 47 -7.60 -9.78 -11.60
CA THR A 47 -7.66 -10.41 -12.92
C THR A 47 -8.70 -11.54 -12.95
N ASP A 48 -9.33 -11.73 -14.12
CA ASP A 48 -10.17 -12.90 -14.41
C ASP A 48 -9.36 -14.13 -14.88
N GLY A 49 -8.04 -13.96 -15.04
CA GLY A 49 -7.13 -15.03 -15.43
C GLY A 49 -6.93 -16.08 -14.34
N PRO A 50 -6.33 -17.24 -14.68
CA PRO A 50 -6.10 -18.31 -13.70
C PRO A 50 -4.99 -17.98 -12.69
N SER A 51 -4.14 -16.98 -12.97
CA SER A 51 -3.04 -16.55 -12.11
C SER A 51 -2.64 -15.09 -12.39
N SER A 52 -1.97 -14.45 -11.43
CA SER A 52 -1.34 -13.14 -11.55
C SER A 52 0.19 -13.28 -11.70
N TRP A 53 0.86 -12.22 -12.16
CA TRP A 53 2.31 -12.20 -12.40
C TRP A 53 3.17 -12.19 -11.11
N LEU A 54 2.56 -11.82 -9.98
CA LEU A 54 3.07 -11.97 -8.62
C LEU A 54 1.92 -12.46 -7.72
N PRO A 55 2.20 -13.13 -6.59
CA PRO A 55 1.16 -13.58 -5.66
C PRO A 55 0.37 -12.39 -5.08
N VAL A 56 -0.93 -12.60 -4.88
CA VAL A 56 -1.80 -11.64 -4.17
C VAL A 56 -1.69 -11.92 -2.68
N ASN A 57 -1.61 -10.89 -1.85
CA ASN A 57 -1.57 -11.07 -0.40
C ASN A 57 -2.84 -11.79 0.10
N GLU A 58 -2.69 -12.82 0.94
CA GLU A 58 -3.79 -13.61 1.47
C GLU A 58 -4.84 -12.79 2.24
N ASN A 59 -4.46 -11.63 2.80
CA ASN A 59 -5.38 -10.76 3.53
C ASN A 59 -6.40 -10.02 2.66
N TYR A 60 -6.36 -10.17 1.33
CA TYR A 60 -7.29 -9.51 0.40
C TYR A 60 -8.75 -9.81 0.70
N VAL A 61 -9.05 -10.97 1.29
CA VAL A 61 -10.41 -11.34 1.70
C VAL A 61 -10.99 -10.36 2.72
N THR A 62 -10.14 -9.74 3.53
CA THR A 62 -10.51 -8.84 4.64
C THR A 62 -10.02 -7.39 4.49
N LEU A 63 -9.01 -7.13 3.66
CA LEU A 63 -8.37 -5.81 3.51
C LEU A 63 -8.32 -5.33 2.05
N ASN A 64 -9.48 -5.22 1.41
CA ASN A 64 -9.58 -4.75 0.02
C ASN A 64 -10.28 -3.38 -0.09
N VAL A 65 -10.27 -2.80 -1.30
CA VAL A 65 -10.92 -1.51 -1.59
C VAL A 65 -12.41 -1.55 -1.28
N ALA A 66 -13.15 -2.55 -1.78
CA ALA A 66 -14.60 -2.65 -1.59
C ALA A 66 -14.99 -2.67 -0.10
N GLN A 67 -14.25 -3.42 0.72
CA GLN A 67 -14.46 -3.49 2.16
C GLN A 67 -14.12 -2.19 2.87
N GLN A 68 -13.03 -1.52 2.47
CA GLN A 68 -12.70 -0.20 3.03
C GLN A 68 -13.70 0.89 2.62
N GLU A 69 -14.30 0.81 1.44
CA GLU A 69 -15.36 1.74 1.03
C GLU A 69 -16.65 1.53 1.81
N ALA A 70 -17.00 0.27 2.10
CA ALA A 70 -18.18 -0.08 2.89
C ALA A 70 -18.04 0.21 4.39
N ALA A 71 -16.85 0.02 4.96
CA ALA A 71 -16.60 0.19 6.41
C ALA A 71 -16.83 1.64 6.87
N ASP A 72 -17.47 1.85 8.03
CA ASP A 72 -17.77 3.19 8.57
C ASP A 72 -16.54 4.10 8.66
N GLN A 73 -15.42 3.54 9.14
CA GLN A 73 -14.11 4.18 9.20
C GLN A 73 -13.05 3.32 8.48
N SER A 74 -12.24 3.95 7.64
CA SER A 74 -11.20 3.25 6.88
C SER A 74 -10.12 4.19 6.35
N CYS A 75 -8.98 3.63 5.96
CA CYS A 75 -7.87 4.40 5.40
C CYS A 75 -8.28 5.09 4.08
N ILE A 76 -9.04 4.42 3.21
CA ILE A 76 -9.50 5.04 1.95
C ILE A 76 -10.44 6.23 2.20
N LYS A 77 -11.30 6.17 3.23
CA LYS A 77 -12.17 7.29 3.60
C LYS A 77 -11.36 8.46 4.13
N ASN A 78 -10.39 8.20 5.01
CA ASN A 78 -9.45 9.23 5.48
C ASN A 78 -8.68 9.86 4.31
N TYR A 79 -8.18 9.05 3.37
CA TYR A 79 -7.48 9.54 2.18
C TYR A 79 -8.38 10.44 1.30
N LYS A 80 -9.63 10.04 1.04
CA LYS A 80 -10.61 10.84 0.28
C LYS A 80 -10.93 12.18 0.99
N GLN A 81 -11.05 12.18 2.31
CA GLN A 81 -11.26 13.39 3.10
C GLN A 81 -10.03 14.31 3.06
N LEU A 82 -8.82 13.78 3.26
CA LEU A 82 -7.58 14.56 3.26
C LEU A 82 -7.26 15.14 1.88
N THR A 83 -7.47 14.38 0.80
CA THR A 83 -7.31 14.89 -0.57
C THR A 83 -8.32 15.97 -0.93
N THR A 84 -9.51 15.94 -0.33
CA THR A 84 -10.49 17.03 -0.44
C THR A 84 -10.02 18.26 0.34
N LEU A 85 -9.56 18.08 1.58
CA LEU A 85 -9.02 19.13 2.43
C LEU A 85 -7.82 19.84 1.77
N ARG A 86 -6.92 19.09 1.12
CA ARG A 86 -5.75 19.61 0.40
C ARG A 86 -6.10 20.62 -0.70
N LYS A 87 -7.35 20.67 -1.17
CA LYS A 87 -7.80 21.66 -2.18
C LYS A 87 -8.09 23.04 -1.58
N ALA A 88 -8.14 23.18 -0.25
CA ALA A 88 -8.31 24.47 0.39
C ALA A 88 -7.08 25.36 0.15
N GLU A 89 -7.30 26.67 0.02
CA GLU A 89 -6.25 27.67 -0.29
C GLU A 89 -5.06 27.61 0.69
N VAL A 90 -5.32 27.36 1.97
CA VAL A 90 -4.27 27.22 3.00
C VAL A 90 -3.26 26.12 2.69
N PHE A 91 -3.66 25.02 2.02
CA PHE A 91 -2.73 23.96 1.62
C PHE A 91 -1.99 24.27 0.31
N PHE A 92 -2.37 25.33 -0.40
CA PHE A 92 -1.74 25.78 -1.63
C PHE A 92 -0.77 26.95 -1.41
N SER A 93 -1.17 27.93 -0.61
CA SER A 93 -0.43 29.19 -0.40
C SER A 93 -0.30 29.60 1.07
N GLY A 94 -0.76 28.76 2.01
CA GLY A 94 -0.60 29.04 3.44
C GLY A 94 0.86 29.04 3.89
N GLU A 95 1.13 29.77 4.96
CA GLU A 95 2.41 29.74 5.64
C GLU A 95 2.53 28.47 6.50
N LEU A 96 3.74 27.93 6.61
CA LEU A 96 4.03 26.74 7.42
C LEU A 96 4.89 27.13 8.62
N ALA A 97 4.40 26.87 9.83
CA ALA A 97 5.14 27.09 11.07
C ALA A 97 5.36 25.78 11.84
N PHE A 98 6.51 25.66 12.52
CA PHE A 98 6.87 24.48 13.31
C PHE A 98 7.01 24.82 14.80
N PRO A 99 5.90 24.92 15.55
CA PRO A 99 5.98 25.14 16.99
C PRO A 99 6.60 23.92 17.68
N VAL A 100 7.57 24.15 18.56
CA VAL A 100 8.22 23.07 19.34
C VAL A 100 7.27 22.61 20.45
N ILE A 101 6.93 21.31 20.49
CA ILE A 101 6.06 20.75 21.53
C ILE A 101 6.86 19.83 22.46
N THR A 102 7.25 18.63 22.00
CA THR A 102 8.04 17.65 22.79
C THR A 102 8.84 16.72 21.88
N ASN A 103 9.62 15.80 22.45
CA ASN A 103 10.34 14.74 21.70
C ASN A 103 9.41 13.66 21.10
N GLU A 104 8.13 13.67 21.46
CA GLU A 104 7.14 12.66 21.03
C GLU A 104 6.06 13.25 20.13
N ILE A 105 5.94 14.59 20.09
CA ILE A 105 4.91 15.29 19.34
C ILE A 105 5.58 16.27 18.40
N PHE A 106 5.46 15.98 17.11
CA PHE A 106 5.73 16.93 16.04
C PHE A 106 4.43 17.61 15.63
N SER A 107 4.44 18.94 15.53
CA SER A 107 3.31 19.71 15.04
C SER A 107 3.76 20.74 14.03
N TYR A 108 2.84 21.07 13.14
CA TYR A 108 2.97 22.17 12.19
C TYR A 108 1.61 22.81 12.01
N VAL A 109 1.61 24.08 11.66
CA VAL A 109 0.41 24.88 11.39
C VAL A 109 0.56 25.52 10.03
#